data_AF-A0A926VUA1-F1
#
_entry.id   AF-A0A926VUA1-F1
#
_cell.length_a   1.000
_cell.length_b   1.000
_cell.length_c   1.000
_cell.angle_alpha   90.00
_cell.angle_beta   90.00
_cell.angle_gamma   90.00
#
_symmetry.space_group_name_H-M   'P 1'
#
loop_
_entity.id
_entity.type
_entity.pdbx_description
1 polymer ?
#
loop_
_entity_poly.entity_id
_entity_poly.type
_entity_poly.pdbx_seq_one_letter_code
_entity_poly.pdbx_strand_id
1 'polypeptide(L)' 'MDLKYKWKNGYRPSRDEAVKNPHLLDESQFDNEQDRKLAEESARKHLGVPAPTLDEDKPILPH' A
#
# COMPACT_ATOMS: atom_id res chain seq x y z
N MET A 1 7.31 -6.93 13.73
CA MET A 1 6.50 -8.03 13.19
C MET A 1 6.85 -8.21 11.72
N ASP A 2 7.19 -9.43 11.32
CA ASP A 2 7.46 -9.81 9.94
C ASP A 2 6.18 -9.73 9.11
N LEU A 3 6.25 -9.04 7.98
CA LEU A 3 5.15 -8.97 7.03
C LEU A 3 5.01 -10.36 6.38
N LYS A 4 4.05 -11.16 6.83
CA LYS A 4 3.83 -12.54 6.34
C LYS A 4 3.23 -12.60 4.91
N TYR A 5 2.93 -11.44 4.34
CA TYR A 5 2.31 -11.33 3.03
C TYR A 5 3.33 -11.45 1.90
N LYS A 6 2.94 -12.12 0.83
CA LYS A 6 3.72 -12.20 -0.41
C LYS A 6 3.66 -10.86 -1.12
N TRP A 7 4.82 -10.33 -1.45
CA TRP A 7 4.93 -9.19 -2.34
C TRP A 7 4.54 -9.59 -3.76
N LYS A 8 3.82 -8.72 -4.46
CA LYS A 8 3.40 -8.95 -5.85
C LYS A 8 4.56 -9.33 -6.78
N ASN A 9 5.74 -8.73 -6.57
CA ASN A 9 6.93 -9.00 -7.37
C ASN A 9 7.87 -10.04 -6.73
N GLY A 10 7.47 -10.71 -5.64
CA GLY A 10 8.31 -11.66 -4.91
C GLY A 10 9.44 -11.04 -4.07
N TYR A 11 9.65 -9.73 -4.17
CA TYR A 11 10.61 -8.96 -3.37
C TYR A 11 9.94 -7.80 -2.64
N ARG A 12 10.50 -7.41 -1.49
CA ARG A 12 10.06 -6.23 -0.74
C ARG A 12 10.24 -4.97 -1.60
N PRO A 13 9.17 -4.27 -2.03
CA PRO A 13 9.29 -3.09 -2.85
C PRO A 13 10.01 -1.98 -2.08
N SER A 14 10.76 -1.17 -2.80
CA SER A 14 11.44 -0.01 -2.22
C SER A 14 10.44 1.07 -1.83
N ARG A 15 10.84 2.01 -0.97
CA ARG A 15 10.00 3.18 -0.59
C ARG A 15 9.45 3.90 -1.83
N ASP A 16 10.27 4.11 -2.85
CA ASP A 16 9.86 4.78 -4.09
C ASP A 16 8.86 3.96 -4.92
N GLU A 17 9.11 2.65 -5.05
CA GLU A 17 8.16 1.72 -5.70
C GLU A 17 6.84 1.66 -4.92
N ALA A 18 6.89 1.74 -3.60
CA ALA A 18 5.72 1.63 -2.76
C ALA A 18 4.81 2.88 -2.77
N VAL A 19 5.38 4.03 -3.12
CA VAL A 19 4.64 5.28 -3.40
C VAL A 19 4.03 5.23 -4.80
N LYS A 20 4.76 4.74 -5.80
CA LYS A 20 4.29 4.69 -7.20
C LYS A 20 3.30 3.57 -7.48
N ASN A 21 3.38 2.46 -6.74
CA ASN A 21 2.52 1.30 -6.95
C ASN A 21 1.30 1.36 -6.02
N PRO A 22 0.08 1.35 -6.58
CA PRO A 22 -1.13 1.27 -5.79
C PRO A 22 -1.25 -0.08 -5.06
N HIS A 23 -0.67 -1.15 -5.63
CA HIS A 23 -0.72 -2.51 -5.10
C HIS A 23 0.69 -3.06 -4.80
N LEU A 24 1.00 -3.28 -3.53
CA LEU A 24 2.33 -3.79 -3.10
C LEU A 24 2.34 -5.29 -2.87
N LEU A 25 1.21 -5.79 -2.36
CA LEU A 25 1.03 -7.19 -2.05
C LEU A 25 0.28 -7.87 -3.17
N ASP A 26 0.54 -9.16 -3.31
CA ASP A 26 -0.15 -9.98 -4.28
C ASP A 26 -1.64 -10.07 -3.89
N GLU A 27 -2.54 -9.55 -4.72
CA GLU A 27 -3.98 -9.56 -4.42
C GLU A 27 -4.56 -10.98 -4.38
N SER A 28 -3.94 -11.92 -5.09
CA SER A 28 -4.40 -13.31 -5.16
C SER A 28 -4.21 -14.08 -3.85
N GLN A 29 -3.47 -13.54 -2.87
CA GLN A 29 -3.40 -14.11 -1.52
C GLN A 29 -4.56 -13.67 -0.60
N PHE A 30 -5.35 -12.68 -1.03
CA PHE A 30 -6.46 -12.14 -0.26
C PHE A 30 -7.78 -12.54 -0.89
N ASP A 31 -8.63 -13.20 -0.10
CA ASP A 31 -10.00 -13.52 -0.51
C ASP A 31 -10.94 -12.31 -0.35
N ASN A 32 -10.52 -11.32 0.46
CA ASN A 32 -11.33 -10.17 0.83
C ASN A 32 -10.57 -8.85 0.64
N GLU A 33 -11.24 -7.85 0.05
CA GLU A 33 -10.67 -6.52 -0.16
C GLU A 33 -10.27 -5.82 1.15
N GLN A 34 -10.98 -6.07 2.26
CA GLN A 34 -10.60 -5.53 3.57
C GLN A 34 -9.25 -6.05 4.04
N ASP A 35 -9.00 -7.36 3.88
CA ASP A 35 -7.75 -7.98 4.30
C ASP A 35 -6.59 -7.49 3.43
N ARG A 36 -6.84 -7.36 2.11
CA ARG A 36 -5.92 -6.73 1.16
C ARG A 36 -5.54 -5.33 1.61
N LYS A 37 -6.52 -4.46 1.91
CA LYS A 37 -6.26 -3.09 2.39
C LYS A 37 -5.45 -3.07 3.67
N LEU A 38 -5.83 -3.88 4.67
CA LEU A 38 -5.12 -3.92 5.96
C LEU A 38 -3.67 -4.39 5.81
N ALA A 39 -3.44 -5.39 4.97
CA ALA A 39 -2.12 -5.92 4.68
C ALA A 39 -1.26 -4.89 3.94
N GLU A 40 -1.82 -4.20 2.95
CA GLU A 40 -1.15 -3.14 2.22
C GLU A 40 -0.81 -1.94 3.10
N GLU A 41 -1.74 -1.51 3.97
CA GLU A 41 -1.46 -0.47 4.95
C GLU A 41 -0.33 -0.87 5.91
N SER A 42 -0.32 -2.13 6.35
CA SER A 42 0.74 -2.68 7.20
C SER A 42 2.08 -2.72 6.47
N ALA A 43 2.08 -3.12 5.20
CA ALA A 43 3.25 -3.13 4.33
C ALA A 43 3.83 -1.72 4.15
N ARG A 44 2.97 -0.74 3.93
CA ARG A 44 3.33 0.66 3.78
C ARG A 44 3.90 1.26 5.05
N LYS A 45 3.25 1.01 6.19
CA LYS A 45 3.77 1.39 7.51
C LYS A 45 5.14 0.75 7.78
N HIS A 46 5.33 -0.50 7.41
CA HIS A 46 6.61 -1.21 7.57
C HIS A 46 7.72 -0.64 6.68
N LEU A 47 7.37 -0.10 5.51
CA LEU A 47 8.29 0.57 4.60
C LEU A 47 8.51 2.05 4.92
N GLY A 48 7.75 2.60 5.88
CA GLY A 48 7.76 4.03 6.18
C GLY A 48 7.30 4.91 5.01
N VAL A 49 6.52 4.33 4.10
CA VAL A 49 5.86 5.11 3.03
C VAL A 49 4.53 5.63 3.54
N PRO A 50 4.16 6.87 3.17
CA PRO A 50 2.80 7.32 3.35
C PRO A 50 1.88 6.36 2.59
N ALA A 51 0.75 5.99 3.19
CA ALA A 51 -0.35 5.43 2.41
C ALA A 51 -0.64 6.40 1.26
N PRO A 52 -0.90 5.94 0.02
CA PRO A 52 -1.48 6.77 -1.02
C PRO A 52 -2.80 7.23 -0.45
N THR A 53 -2.73 8.41 0.14
CA THR A 53 -3.88 9.16 0.58
C THR A 53 -4.70 9.31 -0.68
N LEU A 54 -5.91 8.76 -0.66
CA LEU A 54 -6.99 9.05 -1.59
C LEU A 54 -7.43 10.53 -1.50
N ASP A 55 -6.53 11.43 -1.09
CA ASP A 55 -6.72 12.80 -0.63
C ASP A 55 -6.01 13.78 -1.58
N GLU A 56 -5.70 13.37 -2.81
CA GLU A 56 -5.43 14.33 -3.90
C GLU A 56 -6.75 14.95 -4.44
N ASP A 57 -7.92 14.53 -3.94
CA ASP A 57 -9.21 15.21 -4.17
C ASP A 57 -9.56 16.19 -3.05
N LYS A 58 -8.60 17.02 -2.65
CA LYS A 58 -8.93 18.30 -2.01
C LYS A 58 -8.37 19.42 -2.86
N PRO A 59 -9.20 20.04 -3.73
CA PRO A 59 -8.88 21.35 -4.29
C PRO A 59 -8.81 22.33 -3.11
N ILE A 60 -7.62 22.51 -2.55
CA ILE A 60 -7.35 23.58 -1.61
C ILE A 60 -7.38 24.90 -2.38
N LEU A 61 -8.54 25.54 -2.46
CA LEU A 61 -8.70 27.01 -2.49
C LEU A 61 -10.18 27.39 -2.56
N PRO A 62 -10.78 27.93 -1.48
CA PRO A 62 -12.00 28.72 -1.60
C PRO A 62 -11.65 30.10 -2.19
N HIS A 63 -12.42 30.56 -3.19
CA HIS A 63 -12.38 31.93 -3.72
C HIS A 63 -13.45 32.79 -3.05
#